data_AF-A0A4S8P0W1-F1
#
_entry.id   AF-A0A4S8P0W1-F1
#
_cell.length_a   1.000
_cell.length_b   1.000
_cell.length_c   1.000
_cell.angle_alpha   90.00
_cell.angle_beta   90.00
_cell.angle_gamma   90.00
#
_symmetry.space_group_name_H-M   'P 1'
#
loop_
_entity.id
_entity.type
_entity.pdbx_description
1 polymer ?
#
loop_
_entity_poly.entity_id
_entity_poly.type
_entity_poly.pdbx_seq_one_letter_code
_entity_poly.pdbx_strand_id
1 'polypeptide(L)'
;MRINRKIFFDAVRPGLFGGALSRAQVAGCEVILDRARGRNGGFFDPRMLAYMLATVHHETAATFEPVRETRARTDEEAVARLERAYRAGRLPTVSKPYWRRDGNGRSYYGRGFVQLTHRDNYERMGQVVGLDLVAEPDLAMKPDVAATILVCGMQEGLFTGARLLDFFSGQKADWTGARKIINGRDRAKTIAGLAIRYDAAIRMALTH
;
A
#
# COMPACT_ATOMS: atom_id res chain seq x y z
N MET A 1 -23.88 -1.85 4.36
CA MET A 1 -22.88 -1.52 5.38
C MET A 1 -22.08 -0.31 4.93
N ARG A 2 -22.01 0.74 5.76
CA ARG A 2 -21.19 1.96 5.56
C ARG A 2 -20.27 2.17 6.77
N ILE A 3 -19.12 2.84 6.58
CA ILE A 3 -18.18 3.16 7.66
C ILE A 3 -18.45 4.59 8.06
N ASN A 4 -18.89 4.79 9.31
CA ASN A 4 -18.99 6.10 9.89
C ASN A 4 -17.57 6.68 10.07
N ARG A 5 -17.22 7.66 9.23
CA ARG A 5 -15.88 8.28 9.20
C ARG A 5 -15.48 8.86 10.56
N LYS A 6 -16.42 9.52 11.25
CA LYS A 6 -16.17 10.11 12.57
C LYS A 6 -15.78 9.03 13.59
N ILE A 7 -16.60 7.96 13.70
CA ILE A 7 -16.33 6.87 14.64
C ILE A 7 -15.01 6.17 14.31
N PHE A 8 -14.73 5.93 13.02
CA PHE A 8 -13.47 5.34 12.58
C PHE A 8 -12.27 6.20 13.01
N PHE A 9 -12.29 7.50 12.70
CA PHE A 9 -11.17 8.39 13.03
C PHE A 9 -11.01 8.63 14.53
N ASP A 10 -12.10 8.64 15.29
CA ASP A 10 -12.05 8.72 16.76
C ASP A 10 -11.42 7.44 17.35
N ALA A 11 -11.72 6.26 16.79
CA ALA A 11 -11.18 4.98 17.26
C ALA A 11 -9.69 4.78 16.95
N VAL A 12 -9.21 5.18 15.75
CA VAL A 12 -7.80 4.97 15.36
C VAL A 12 -6.85 6.00 16.00
N ARG A 13 -7.35 7.19 16.36
CA ARG A 13 -6.53 8.32 16.81
C ARG A 13 -5.61 8.01 18.00
N PRO A 14 -6.08 7.44 19.12
CA PRO A 14 -5.24 7.24 20.30
C PRO A 14 -4.19 6.14 20.09
N GLY A 15 -4.64 4.98 19.57
CA GLY A 15 -3.83 3.76 19.55
C GLY A 15 -3.01 3.53 18.29
N LEU A 16 -3.32 4.19 17.17
CA LEU A 16 -2.60 4.05 15.91
C LEU A 16 -1.85 5.32 15.53
N PHE A 17 -2.34 6.51 15.92
CA PHE A 17 -1.73 7.78 15.50
C PHE A 17 -1.21 8.63 16.66
N GLY A 18 -1.11 8.08 17.88
CA GLY A 18 -0.50 8.78 19.01
C GLY A 18 -1.32 9.97 19.53
N GLY A 19 -2.63 9.97 19.32
CA GLY A 19 -3.56 10.96 19.88
C GLY A 19 -4.01 12.06 18.91
N ALA A 20 -3.40 12.21 17.73
CA ALA A 20 -3.80 13.18 16.72
C ALA A 20 -3.58 12.63 15.30
N LEU A 21 -4.35 13.11 14.32
CA LEU A 21 -4.09 12.87 12.90
C LEU A 21 -3.85 14.19 12.18
N SER A 22 -2.86 14.22 11.29
CA SER A 22 -2.67 15.31 10.34
C SER A 22 -3.73 15.27 9.24
N ARG A 23 -3.90 16.39 8.51
CA ARG A 23 -4.80 16.44 7.35
C ARG A 23 -4.40 15.42 6.27
N ALA A 24 -3.09 15.23 6.05
CA ALA A 24 -2.58 14.25 5.11
C ALA A 24 -2.93 12.82 5.54
N GLN A 25 -2.81 12.51 6.84
CA GLN A 25 -3.17 11.19 7.37
C GLN A 25 -4.66 10.88 7.19
N VAL A 26 -5.52 11.86 7.47
CA VAL A 26 -6.97 11.75 7.25
C VAL A 26 -7.25 11.53 5.76
N ALA A 27 -6.74 12.38 4.88
CA ALA A 27 -6.96 12.29 3.44
C ALA A 27 -6.50 10.94 2.86
N GLY A 28 -5.31 10.46 3.25
CA GLY A 28 -4.80 9.17 2.79
C GLY A 28 -5.66 7.99 3.27
N CYS A 29 -6.15 8.03 4.51
CA CYS A 29 -7.12 7.04 4.99
C CYS A 29 -8.43 7.10 4.19
N GLU A 30 -8.97 8.30 3.95
CA GLU A 30 -10.22 8.48 3.21
C GLU A 30 -10.15 7.92 1.79
N VAL A 31 -9.07 8.23 1.06
CA VAL A 31 -8.89 7.73 -0.32
C VAL A 31 -8.87 6.19 -0.34
N ILE A 32 -8.23 5.53 0.62
CA ILE A 32 -8.22 4.06 0.72
C ILE A 32 -9.62 3.55 1.06
N LEU A 33 -10.29 4.17 2.03
CA LEU A 33 -11.62 3.77 2.46
C LEU A 33 -12.70 4.00 1.37
N ASP A 34 -12.50 4.96 0.48
CA ASP A 34 -13.37 5.22 -0.66
C ASP A 34 -13.09 4.27 -1.82
N ARG A 35 -11.81 4.01 -2.11
CA ARG A 35 -11.41 3.06 -3.16
C ARG A 35 -11.77 1.62 -2.82
N ALA A 36 -11.69 1.24 -1.54
CA ALA A 36 -12.02 -0.09 -1.06
C ALA A 36 -13.54 -0.32 -0.89
N ARG A 37 -14.41 0.48 -1.52
CA ARG A 37 -15.85 0.18 -1.58
C ARG A 37 -16.11 -0.84 -2.71
N GLY A 38 -16.95 -1.84 -2.47
CA GLY A 38 -17.28 -2.85 -3.49
C GLY A 38 -18.13 -2.28 -4.64
N ARG A 39 -18.06 -2.92 -5.82
CA ARG A 39 -18.74 -2.49 -7.06
C ARG A 39 -20.28 -2.34 -6.93
N ASN A 40 -20.90 -3.04 -5.97
CA ASN A 40 -22.35 -2.99 -5.72
C ASN A 40 -22.73 -2.15 -4.48
N GLY A 41 -21.82 -1.31 -3.96
CA GLY A 41 -22.07 -0.53 -2.75
C GLY A 41 -22.03 -1.33 -1.43
N GLY A 42 -21.82 -2.65 -1.49
CA GLY A 42 -21.45 -3.48 -0.33
C GLY A 42 -19.97 -3.37 -0.01
N PHE A 43 -19.60 -3.54 1.27
CA PHE A 43 -18.19 -3.54 1.66
C PHE A 43 -17.50 -4.86 1.35
N PHE A 44 -16.20 -4.75 1.09
CA PHE A 44 -15.27 -5.83 1.33
C PHE A 44 -15.33 -6.29 2.78
N ASP A 45 -14.98 -7.54 3.01
CA ASP A 45 -14.69 -8.05 4.34
C ASP A 45 -13.85 -7.02 5.15
N PRO A 46 -14.34 -6.54 6.32
CA PRO A 46 -13.63 -5.54 7.13
C PRO A 46 -12.17 -5.87 7.39
N ARG A 47 -11.85 -7.17 7.46
CA ARG A 47 -10.49 -7.66 7.67
C ARG A 47 -9.55 -7.30 6.52
N MET A 48 -10.05 -7.35 5.29
CA MET A 48 -9.28 -7.00 4.11
C MET A 48 -8.95 -5.52 4.09
N LEU A 49 -9.93 -4.66 4.39
CA LEU A 49 -9.72 -3.22 4.51
C LEU A 49 -8.73 -2.89 5.64
N ALA A 50 -8.88 -3.53 6.80
CA ALA A 50 -7.96 -3.38 7.91
C ALA A 50 -6.53 -3.72 7.52
N TYR A 51 -6.34 -4.79 6.76
CA TYR A 51 -5.03 -5.23 6.30
C TYR A 51 -4.41 -4.27 5.28
N MET A 52 -5.21 -3.70 4.37
CA MET A 52 -4.77 -2.65 3.44
C MET A 52 -4.29 -1.40 4.20
N LEU A 53 -5.09 -0.90 5.16
CA LEU A 53 -4.70 0.25 5.99
C LEU A 53 -3.42 -0.01 6.80
N ALA A 54 -3.29 -1.20 7.38
CA ALA A 54 -2.10 -1.60 8.11
C ALA A 54 -0.85 -1.68 7.23
N THR A 55 -1.01 -2.15 5.99
CA THR A 55 0.06 -2.15 4.99
C THR A 55 0.50 -0.72 4.69
N VAL A 56 -0.44 0.17 4.35
CA VAL A 56 -0.09 1.59 4.08
C VAL A 56 0.54 2.24 5.30
N HIS A 57 0.00 2.02 6.49
CA HIS A 57 0.57 2.53 7.74
C HIS A 57 2.04 2.14 7.87
N HIS A 58 2.37 0.86 7.64
CA HIS A 58 3.74 0.39 7.74
C HIS A 58 4.63 0.99 6.64
N GLU A 59 4.23 0.85 5.38
CA GLU A 59 5.04 1.21 4.21
C GLU A 59 5.26 2.74 4.12
N THR A 60 4.32 3.53 4.63
CA THR A 60 4.40 5.01 4.68
C THR A 60 4.87 5.56 6.03
N ALA A 61 5.24 4.71 7.00
CA ALA A 61 5.64 5.15 8.35
C ALA A 61 4.57 6.07 8.98
N ALA A 62 3.32 5.62 8.88
CA ALA A 62 2.12 6.27 9.39
C ALA A 62 1.78 7.63 8.76
N THR A 63 2.49 8.10 7.73
CA THR A 63 2.14 9.38 7.08
C THR A 63 0.88 9.28 6.23
N PHE A 64 0.57 8.08 5.70
CA PHE A 64 -0.51 7.85 4.72
C PHE A 64 -0.37 8.70 3.46
N GLU A 65 0.86 9.12 3.15
CA GLU A 65 1.23 9.76 1.89
C GLU A 65 1.98 8.75 1.02
N PRO A 66 1.72 8.70 -0.30
CA PRO A 66 2.55 7.93 -1.23
C PRO A 66 4.03 8.29 -1.08
N VAL A 67 4.91 7.28 -1.06
CA VAL A 67 6.34 7.53 -0.85
C VAL A 67 7.20 6.98 -1.98
N ARG A 68 8.31 7.66 -2.24
CA ARG A 68 9.40 7.12 -3.03
C ARG A 68 10.24 6.20 -2.16
N GLU A 69 10.81 5.18 -2.78
CA GLU A 69 11.77 4.27 -2.16
C GLU A 69 12.90 5.06 -1.48
N THR A 70 13.40 4.52 -0.38
CA THR A 70 14.35 5.20 0.52
C THR A 70 13.83 6.48 1.19
N ARG A 71 12.54 6.81 1.04
CA ARG A 71 11.92 8.07 1.51
C ARG A 71 12.58 9.30 0.90
N ALA A 72 12.95 9.19 -0.38
CA ALA A 72 13.49 10.30 -1.15
C ALA A 72 12.42 11.34 -1.47
N ARG A 73 12.82 12.60 -1.55
CA ARG A 73 11.96 13.72 -1.95
C ARG A 73 11.84 13.81 -3.48
N THR A 74 12.89 13.44 -4.19
CA THR A 74 12.93 13.44 -5.66
C THR A 74 13.37 12.09 -6.22
N ASP A 75 13.16 11.91 -7.52
CA ASP A 75 13.57 10.72 -8.25
C ASP A 75 15.10 10.58 -8.29
N GLU A 76 15.81 11.68 -8.48
CA GLU A 76 17.27 11.72 -8.49
C GLU A 76 17.84 11.27 -7.14
N GLU A 77 17.22 11.71 -6.04
CA GLU A 77 17.61 11.32 -4.70
C GLU A 77 17.35 9.81 -4.45
N ALA A 78 16.20 9.29 -4.90
CA ALA A 78 15.89 7.86 -4.80
C ALA A 78 16.93 7.01 -5.54
N VAL A 79 17.18 7.35 -6.80
CA VAL A 79 18.13 6.67 -7.69
C VAL A 79 19.54 6.73 -7.11
N ALA A 80 20.00 7.90 -6.64
CA ALA A 80 21.33 8.06 -6.08
C ALA A 80 21.53 7.23 -4.79
N ARG A 81 20.52 7.18 -3.92
CA ARG A 81 20.57 6.39 -2.67
C ARG A 81 20.62 4.88 -2.97
N LEU A 82 19.82 4.41 -3.92
CA LEU A 82 19.80 3.00 -4.35
C LEU A 82 21.11 2.61 -5.02
N GLU A 83 21.63 3.44 -5.93
CA GLU A 83 22.91 3.19 -6.59
C GLU A 83 24.07 3.13 -5.59
N ARG A 84 24.11 4.02 -4.60
CA ARG A 84 25.11 3.98 -3.52
C ARG A 84 24.97 2.72 -2.66
N ALA A 85 23.76 2.26 -2.37
CA ALA A 85 23.55 1.02 -1.63
C ALA A 85 24.02 -0.21 -2.42
N TYR A 86 23.72 -0.25 -3.72
CA TYR A 86 24.13 -1.31 -4.62
C TYR A 86 25.66 -1.41 -4.75
N ARG A 87 26.34 -0.29 -5.01
CA ARG A 87 27.82 -0.24 -5.10
C ARG A 87 28.52 -0.65 -3.80
N ALA A 88 27.87 -0.41 -2.66
CA ALA A 88 28.35 -0.82 -1.34
C ALA A 88 28.00 -2.28 -0.99
N GLY A 89 27.44 -3.07 -1.92
CA GLY A 89 27.07 -4.47 -1.68
C GLY A 89 25.89 -4.68 -0.72
N ARG A 90 25.11 -3.64 -0.42
CA ARG A 90 24.00 -3.69 0.55
C ARG A 90 22.67 -4.17 -0.04
N LEU A 91 22.64 -4.51 -1.33
CA LEU A 91 21.48 -5.04 -2.04
C LEU A 91 21.79 -6.43 -2.66
N PRO A 92 22.14 -7.43 -1.84
CA PRO A 92 22.68 -8.71 -2.33
C PRO A 92 21.67 -9.55 -3.12
N THR A 93 20.38 -9.29 -2.96
CA THR A 93 19.30 -10.00 -3.68
C THR A 93 18.94 -9.35 -5.02
N VAL A 94 19.50 -8.17 -5.32
CA VAL A 94 19.20 -7.44 -6.56
C VAL A 94 20.22 -7.81 -7.63
N SER A 95 19.80 -8.60 -8.62
CA SER A 95 20.62 -8.91 -9.79
C SER A 95 20.53 -7.84 -10.89
N LYS A 96 19.35 -7.23 -11.07
CA LYS A 96 19.10 -6.17 -12.06
C LYS A 96 18.67 -4.88 -11.37
N PRO A 97 19.42 -3.77 -11.51
CA PRO A 97 19.16 -2.52 -10.81
C PRO A 97 17.98 -1.75 -11.46
N TYR A 98 16.76 -2.10 -11.05
CA TYR A 98 15.49 -1.57 -11.59
C TYR A 98 15.29 -0.05 -11.41
N TRP A 99 16.11 0.61 -10.57
CA TRP A 99 16.11 2.07 -10.40
C TRP A 99 16.94 2.80 -11.44
N ARG A 100 17.80 2.12 -12.21
CA ARG A 100 18.55 2.78 -13.27
C ARG A 100 17.60 3.22 -14.36
N ARG A 101 17.84 4.42 -14.88
CA ARG A 101 17.02 4.98 -15.95
C ARG A 101 17.17 4.12 -17.21
N ASP A 102 16.05 3.84 -17.87
CA ASP A 102 16.06 3.19 -19.18
C ASP A 102 16.54 4.14 -20.28
N GLY A 103 16.58 3.67 -21.53
CA GLY A 103 17.01 4.48 -22.68
C GLY A 103 16.14 5.73 -22.92
N ASN A 104 14.99 5.83 -22.27
CA ASN A 104 14.13 7.00 -22.33
C ASN A 104 14.13 7.82 -21.03
N GLY A 105 15.06 7.55 -20.11
CA GLY A 105 15.19 8.30 -18.86
C GLY A 105 14.22 7.88 -17.75
N ARG A 106 13.39 6.83 -17.92
CA ARG A 106 12.41 6.42 -16.89
C ARG A 106 13.01 5.44 -15.90
N SER A 107 12.59 5.52 -14.65
CA SER A 107 13.08 4.67 -13.56
C SER A 107 11.92 4.04 -12.79
N TYR A 108 12.02 2.75 -12.49
CA TYR A 108 10.95 1.93 -11.92
C TYR A 108 11.28 1.45 -10.50
N TYR A 109 11.85 2.34 -9.68
CA TYR A 109 12.01 2.12 -8.25
C TYR A 109 10.66 2.18 -7.50
N GLY A 110 10.64 1.83 -6.22
CA GLY A 110 9.44 1.79 -5.39
C GLY A 110 8.70 3.13 -5.30
N ARG A 111 7.44 3.20 -5.73
CA ARG A 111 6.54 4.35 -5.53
C ARG A 111 5.22 3.94 -4.90
N GLY A 112 4.49 4.92 -4.37
CA GLY A 112 3.12 4.71 -3.90
C GLY A 112 3.00 4.12 -2.50
N PHE A 113 1.79 3.67 -2.16
CA PHE A 113 1.47 3.10 -0.85
C PHE A 113 2.07 1.71 -0.58
N VAL A 114 2.44 0.98 -1.64
CA VAL A 114 2.91 -0.41 -1.56
C VAL A 114 4.29 -0.62 -2.18
N GLN A 115 5.03 0.45 -2.46
CA GLN A 115 6.36 0.39 -3.08
C GLN A 115 6.36 -0.41 -4.39
N LEU A 116 5.58 0.03 -5.38
CA LEU A 116 5.55 -0.59 -6.70
C LEU A 116 6.93 -0.47 -7.37
N THR A 117 7.59 -1.60 -7.61
CA THR A 117 8.93 -1.71 -8.22
C THR A 117 8.88 -2.54 -9.50
N HIS A 118 9.90 -2.39 -10.35
CA HIS A 118 10.07 -3.09 -11.64
C HIS A 118 9.12 -2.65 -12.74
N ARG A 119 9.66 -2.45 -13.96
CA ARG A 119 8.92 -2.00 -15.15
C ARG A 119 7.67 -2.84 -15.42
N ASP A 120 7.79 -4.16 -15.34
CA ASP A 120 6.67 -5.08 -15.63
C ASP A 120 5.48 -4.89 -14.67
N ASN A 121 5.73 -4.50 -13.42
CA ASN A 121 4.67 -4.19 -12.48
C ASN A 121 4.05 -2.82 -12.76
N TYR A 122 4.83 -1.84 -13.22
CA TYR A 122 4.29 -0.56 -13.71
C TYR A 122 3.41 -0.76 -14.94
N GLU A 123 3.81 -1.62 -15.87
CA GLU A 123 3.03 -1.97 -17.05
C GLU A 123 1.70 -2.66 -16.67
N ARG A 124 1.77 -3.70 -15.84
CA ARG A 124 0.58 -4.41 -15.34
C ARG A 124 -0.37 -3.48 -14.59
N MET A 125 0.16 -2.66 -13.67
CA MET A 125 -0.66 -1.73 -12.90
C MET A 125 -1.18 -0.56 -13.74
N GLY A 126 -0.46 -0.17 -14.80
CA GLY A 126 -0.92 0.83 -15.75
C GLY A 126 -2.24 0.44 -16.42
N GLN A 127 -2.36 -0.83 -16.80
CA GLN A 127 -3.60 -1.39 -17.34
C GLN A 127 -4.75 -1.33 -16.31
N VAL A 128 -4.46 -1.65 -15.04
CA VAL A 128 -5.45 -1.64 -13.95
C VAL A 128 -5.98 -0.24 -13.66
N VAL A 129 -5.10 0.76 -13.64
CA VAL A 129 -5.48 2.15 -13.33
C VAL A 129 -5.93 2.93 -14.56
N GLY A 130 -5.74 2.40 -15.77
CA GLY A 130 -6.05 3.07 -17.03
C GLY A 130 -5.09 4.24 -17.34
N LEU A 131 -3.84 4.17 -16.88
CA LEU A 131 -2.81 5.20 -17.08
C LEU A 131 -1.51 4.56 -17.56
N ASP A 132 -0.75 5.26 -18.39
CA ASP A 132 0.57 4.80 -18.80
C ASP A 132 1.63 5.08 -17.72
N LEU A 133 1.68 4.21 -16.72
CA LEU A 133 2.67 4.28 -15.65
C LEU A 133 4.09 3.96 -16.13
N VAL A 134 4.26 3.41 -17.34
CA VAL A 134 5.59 3.15 -17.91
C VAL A 134 6.18 4.44 -18.48
N ALA A 135 5.37 5.20 -19.22
CA ALA A 135 5.75 6.50 -19.74
C ALA A 135 5.83 7.56 -18.64
N GLU A 136 4.93 7.52 -17.65
CA GLU A 136 4.88 8.49 -16.54
C GLU A 136 4.83 7.79 -15.16
N PRO A 137 5.97 7.23 -14.67
CA PRO A 137 6.02 6.48 -13.40
C PRO A 137 5.58 7.27 -12.17
N ASP A 138 5.71 8.60 -12.20
CA ASP A 138 5.32 9.48 -11.10
C ASP A 138 3.81 9.55 -10.87
N LEU A 139 2.99 9.11 -11.83
CA LEU A 139 1.56 8.92 -11.61
C LEU A 139 1.28 7.97 -10.43
N ALA A 140 2.17 7.00 -10.16
CA ALA A 140 2.05 6.11 -9.00
C ALA A 140 2.20 6.83 -7.64
N MET A 141 2.65 8.08 -7.62
CA MET A 141 2.71 8.93 -6.42
C MET A 141 1.41 9.72 -6.17
N LYS A 142 0.46 9.71 -7.11
CA LYS A 142 -0.86 10.35 -6.90
C LYS A 142 -1.67 9.48 -5.93
N PRO A 143 -2.26 10.04 -4.84
CA PRO A 143 -2.97 9.26 -3.82
C PRO A 143 -4.05 8.33 -4.38
N ASP A 144 -4.88 8.80 -5.33
CA ASP A 144 -5.93 7.98 -5.95
C ASP A 144 -5.38 6.81 -6.76
N VAL A 145 -4.29 7.04 -7.50
CA VAL A 145 -3.61 6.01 -8.29
C VAL A 145 -2.96 4.99 -7.35
N ALA A 146 -2.26 5.44 -6.32
CA ALA A 146 -1.64 4.60 -5.30
C ALA A 146 -2.67 3.73 -4.55
N ALA A 147 -3.84 4.29 -4.21
CA ALA A 147 -4.92 3.53 -3.60
C ALA A 147 -5.53 2.51 -4.56
N THR A 148 -5.65 2.84 -5.85
CA THR A 148 -6.12 1.87 -6.86
C THR A 148 -5.17 0.70 -6.98
N ILE A 149 -3.87 0.98 -7.09
CA ILE A 149 -2.81 -0.03 -7.13
C ILE A 149 -2.86 -0.93 -5.89
N LEU A 150 -2.97 -0.35 -4.69
CA LEU A 150 -3.12 -1.07 -3.44
C LEU A 150 -4.34 -2.00 -3.47
N VAL A 151 -5.52 -1.44 -3.71
CA VAL A 151 -6.80 -2.16 -3.57
C VAL A 151 -6.91 -3.27 -4.63
N CYS A 152 -6.76 -2.93 -5.91
CA CYS A 152 -6.88 -3.91 -6.99
C CYS A 152 -5.74 -4.93 -6.94
N GLY A 153 -4.51 -4.47 -6.68
CA GLY A 153 -3.35 -5.36 -6.62
C GLY A 153 -3.47 -6.42 -5.52
N MET A 154 -3.97 -6.05 -4.34
CA MET A 154 -4.16 -6.99 -3.23
C MET A 154 -5.39 -7.89 -3.42
N GLN A 155 -6.43 -7.42 -4.10
CA GLN A 155 -7.64 -8.20 -4.37
C GLN A 155 -7.40 -9.27 -5.43
N GLU A 156 -6.69 -8.91 -6.49
CA GLU A 156 -6.48 -9.75 -7.66
C GLU A 156 -5.13 -10.48 -7.62
N GLY A 157 -4.27 -10.17 -6.64
CA GLY A 157 -2.99 -10.87 -6.44
C GLY A 157 -1.93 -10.45 -7.45
N LEU A 158 -1.97 -9.20 -7.92
CA LEU A 158 -1.15 -8.71 -9.05
C LEU A 158 0.31 -8.41 -8.69
N PHE A 159 0.68 -8.56 -7.42
CA PHE A 159 2.06 -8.42 -6.93
C PHE A 159 2.79 -9.77 -6.89
N THR A 160 2.26 -10.75 -6.14
CA THR A 160 2.92 -12.05 -5.89
C THR A 160 2.07 -13.27 -6.29
N GLY A 161 0.85 -13.04 -6.78
CA GLY A 161 -0.18 -14.07 -7.01
C GLY A 161 -1.07 -14.35 -5.80
N ALA A 162 -0.68 -13.95 -4.59
CA ALA A 162 -1.49 -14.14 -3.39
C ALA A 162 -2.52 -13.00 -3.22
N ARG A 163 -3.77 -13.35 -2.90
CA ARG A 163 -4.91 -12.44 -2.82
C ARG A 163 -5.40 -12.27 -1.40
N LEU A 164 -6.09 -11.16 -1.11
CA LEU A 164 -6.79 -10.95 0.16
C LEU A 164 -7.73 -12.11 0.54
N LEU A 165 -8.48 -12.65 -0.43
CA LEU A 165 -9.40 -13.79 -0.21
C LEU A 165 -8.70 -15.09 0.19
N ASP A 166 -7.43 -15.24 -0.13
CA ASP A 166 -6.66 -16.42 0.26
C ASP A 166 -6.36 -16.43 1.77
N PHE A 167 -6.44 -15.27 2.45
CA PHE A 167 -6.15 -15.12 3.89
C PHE A 167 -7.37 -14.73 4.73
N PHE A 168 -8.36 -14.08 4.13
CA PHE A 168 -9.58 -13.62 4.79
C PHE A 168 -10.80 -14.16 4.04
N SER A 169 -11.46 -15.18 4.61
CA SER A 169 -12.65 -15.81 4.01
C SER A 169 -13.44 -16.59 5.05
N GLY A 170 -14.76 -16.43 5.08
CA GLY A 170 -15.60 -17.05 6.12
C GLY A 170 -15.07 -16.74 7.52
N GLN A 171 -14.74 -17.76 8.30
CA GLN A 171 -14.13 -17.59 9.64
C GLN A 171 -12.60 -17.40 9.62
N LYS A 172 -11.94 -17.66 8.49
CA LYS A 172 -10.47 -17.55 8.35
C LYS A 172 -10.02 -16.09 8.44
N ALA A 173 -9.03 -15.84 9.29
CA ALA A 173 -8.33 -14.56 9.38
C ALA A 173 -6.83 -14.77 9.61
N ASP A 174 -6.05 -14.94 8.53
CA ASP A 174 -4.60 -15.12 8.60
C ASP A 174 -3.86 -13.79 8.40
N TRP A 175 -3.80 -13.00 9.47
CA TRP A 175 -3.17 -11.68 9.48
C TRP A 175 -1.67 -11.70 9.20
N THR A 176 -0.97 -12.76 9.64
CA THR A 176 0.49 -12.86 9.49
C THR A 176 0.85 -13.38 8.10
N GLY A 177 0.16 -14.41 7.63
CA GLY A 177 0.37 -14.98 6.30
C GLY A 177 0.04 -14.01 5.16
N ALA A 178 -0.91 -13.10 5.38
CA ALA A 178 -1.29 -12.07 4.42
C ALA A 178 -0.13 -11.17 3.95
N ARG A 179 1.03 -11.16 4.65
CA ARG A 179 2.22 -10.42 4.16
C ARG A 179 2.66 -10.89 2.79
N LYS A 180 2.42 -12.18 2.48
CA LYS A 180 2.69 -12.80 1.17
C LYS A 180 2.08 -12.03 0.00
N ILE A 181 1.00 -11.26 0.21
CA ILE A 181 0.33 -10.48 -0.84
C ILE A 181 1.27 -9.44 -1.46
N ILE A 182 2.06 -8.74 -0.64
CA ILE A 182 2.93 -7.63 -1.10
C ILE A 182 4.38 -8.08 -1.27
N ASN A 183 4.89 -8.84 -0.30
CA ASN A 183 6.28 -9.30 -0.28
C ASN A 183 6.34 -10.64 0.47
N GLY A 184 7.53 -11.17 0.80
CA GLY A 184 7.68 -12.43 1.55
C GLY A 184 7.10 -12.40 2.98
N ARG A 185 7.96 -12.52 4.00
CA ARG A 185 7.53 -12.57 5.41
C ARG A 185 8.06 -11.41 6.28
N ASP A 186 8.76 -10.46 5.68
CA ASP A 186 9.33 -9.35 6.44
C ASP A 186 8.24 -8.47 7.09
N ARG A 187 8.48 -8.08 8.35
CA ARG A 187 7.56 -7.28 9.20
C ARG A 187 6.14 -7.83 9.35
N ALA A 188 5.90 -9.10 9.01
CA ALA A 188 4.56 -9.70 9.00
C ALA A 188 3.81 -9.57 10.34
N LYS A 189 4.48 -9.85 11.47
CA LYS A 189 3.88 -9.72 12.82
C LYS A 189 3.52 -8.28 13.17
N THR A 190 4.35 -7.32 12.78
CA THR A 190 4.10 -5.88 13.02
C THR A 190 2.87 -5.42 12.25
N ILE A 191 2.79 -5.77 10.96
CA ILE A 191 1.65 -5.42 10.10
C ILE A 191 0.38 -6.13 10.58
N ALA A 192 0.47 -7.40 10.98
CA ALA A 192 -0.67 -8.13 11.57
C ALA A 192 -1.22 -7.42 12.82
N GLY A 193 -0.36 -6.97 13.73
CA GLY A 193 -0.76 -6.23 14.93
C GLY A 193 -1.38 -4.85 14.64
N LEU A 194 -0.96 -4.19 13.54
CA LEU A 194 -1.65 -2.99 13.04
C LEU A 194 -3.02 -3.35 12.47
N ALA A 195 -3.10 -4.41 11.65
CA ALA A 195 -4.33 -4.84 10.99
C ALA A 195 -5.43 -5.21 11.99
N ILE A 196 -5.09 -5.93 13.06
CA ILE A 196 -6.06 -6.27 14.12
C ILE A 196 -6.64 -5.02 14.78
N ARG A 197 -5.81 -3.99 15.03
CA ARG A 197 -6.28 -2.71 15.60
C ARG A 197 -7.17 -1.94 14.62
N TYR A 198 -6.83 -1.93 13.33
CA TYR A 198 -7.69 -1.35 12.30
C TYR A 198 -9.02 -2.10 12.15
N ASP A 199 -9.01 -3.43 12.22
CA ASP A 199 -10.24 -4.26 12.13
C ASP A 199 -11.18 -3.94 13.29
N ALA A 200 -10.67 -3.83 14.51
CA ALA A 200 -11.45 -3.40 15.67
C ALA A 200 -12.08 -2.00 15.45
N ALA A 201 -11.30 -1.02 14.99
CA ALA A 201 -11.78 0.32 14.72
C ALA A 201 -12.83 0.37 13.59
N ILE A 202 -12.63 -0.42 12.53
CA ILE A 202 -13.60 -0.53 11.42
C ILE A 202 -14.90 -1.11 11.96
N ARG A 203 -14.84 -2.21 12.73
CA ARG A 203 -16.04 -2.86 13.28
C ARG A 203 -16.88 -1.93 14.14
N MET A 204 -16.24 -1.10 14.98
CA MET A 204 -16.93 -0.07 15.76
C MET A 204 -17.64 0.97 14.89
N ALA A 205 -17.09 1.25 13.70
CA ALA A 205 -17.60 2.26 12.78
C ALA A 205 -18.58 1.71 11.74
N LEU A 206 -18.85 0.40 11.72
CA LEU A 206 -19.80 -0.20 10.77
C LEU A 206 -21.23 0.20 11.13
N THR A 207 -21.93 0.75 10.16
CA THR A 207 -23.37 1.06 10.25
C THR A 207 -24.14 0.21 9.24
N HIS A 208 -25.36 -0.18 9.63
CA HIS A 208 -26.29 -0.90 8.77
C HIS A 208 -26.75 0.00 7.61
#